data_AF-A0A850EE92-F1
#
_entry.id   AF-A0A850EE92-F1
#
_cell.length_a   1.000
_cell.length_b   1.000
_cell.length_c   1.000
_cell.angle_alpha   90.00
_cell.angle_beta   90.00
_cell.angle_gamma   90.00
#
_symmetry.space_group_name_H-M   'P 1'
#
loop_
_entity.id
_entity.type
_entity.pdbx_description
1 polymer ?
#
loop_
_entity_poly.entity_id
_entity_poly.type
_entity_poly.pdbx_seq_one_letter_code
_entity_poly.pdbx_strand_id
1 'polypeptide(L)'
;MHKRKVIQMTVLIMILALVFQAGVFAYTKVAAVQNNHDESALDSKYEEIDLKKLQSKITKVTFEQFLKEFKVQEVYQQKIEKLISEGYNVADICIAYDFLYHNYGSVSEWEELLASKASGESWDKIFIKYNKKHPEFEPRNFDSEELERLMNIQNVTPDDIMISDRLSFVSGKPFNDLINEKNTTGDWGSIFSRENILNSGSPFPRVRITSEEIHKYMQGGKLKEQQITRAFVLAQRVGEAPEIVIGKIQHGFSEELILAESYISKYGE
;
A
#
# COMPACT_ATOMS: atom_id res chain seq x y z
N MET A 1 -41.09 41.20 -11.79
CA MET A 1 -40.23 40.45 -10.83
C MET A 1 -39.17 39.56 -11.49
N HIS A 2 -39.38 39.01 -12.69
CA HIS A 2 -38.40 38.10 -13.33
C HIS A 2 -37.10 38.76 -13.82
N LYS A 3 -37.13 39.99 -14.34
CA LYS A 3 -35.93 40.65 -14.87
C LYS A 3 -34.83 40.86 -13.82
N ARG A 4 -35.20 41.11 -12.56
CA ARG A 4 -34.24 41.29 -11.45
C ARG A 4 -33.51 39.98 -11.06
N LYS A 5 -34.21 38.84 -11.11
CA LYS A 5 -33.63 37.53 -10.82
C LYS A 5 -32.66 37.06 -11.91
N VAL A 6 -32.99 37.34 -13.18
CA VAL A 6 -32.11 37.01 -14.31
C VAL A 6 -30.80 37.79 -14.21
N ILE A 7 -30.85 39.10 -13.94
CA ILE A 7 -29.65 39.94 -13.78
C ILE A 7 -28.78 39.46 -12.61
N GLN A 8 -29.37 39.11 -11.47
CA GLN A 8 -28.63 38.58 -10.32
C GLN A 8 -27.93 37.26 -10.62
N MET A 9 -28.56 36.37 -11.38
CA MET A 9 -28.00 35.08 -11.75
C MET A 9 -26.85 35.23 -12.76
N THR A 10 -26.96 36.15 -13.72
CA THR A 10 -25.87 36.45 -14.67
C THR A 10 -24.65 37.05 -13.96
N VAL A 11 -24.87 37.93 -12.97
CA VAL A 11 -23.78 38.51 -12.16
C VAL A 11 -23.06 37.43 -11.34
N LEU A 12 -23.80 36.50 -10.74
CA LEU A 12 -23.22 35.39 -9.97
C LEU A 12 -22.32 34.49 -10.85
N ILE A 13 -22.77 34.16 -12.06
CA ILE A 13 -22.01 33.36 -13.02
C ILE A 13 -20.72 34.08 -13.45
N MET A 14 -20.78 35.39 -13.69
CA MET A 14 -19.59 36.19 -14.01
C MET A 14 -18.59 36.24 -12.85
N ILE A 15 -19.06 36.36 -11.61
CA ILE A 15 -18.19 36.34 -10.42
C ILE A 15 -17.52 34.96 -10.27
N LEU A 16 -18.28 33.87 -10.43
CA LEU A 16 -17.72 32.51 -10.39
C LEU A 16 -16.68 32.27 -11.49
N ALA A 17 -16.92 32.76 -12.71
CA ALA A 17 -15.95 32.68 -13.80
C ALA A 17 -14.66 33.47 -13.50
N LEU A 18 -14.78 34.66 -12.90
CA LEU A 18 -13.63 35.48 -12.50
C LEU A 18 -12.82 34.83 -11.36
N VAL A 19 -13.48 34.24 -10.36
CA VAL A 19 -12.81 33.50 -9.28
C VAL A 19 -12.10 32.26 -9.82
N PHE A 20 -12.72 31.55 -10.76
CA PHE A 20 -12.10 30.39 -11.40
C PHE A 20 -10.87 30.79 -12.23
N GLN A 21 -10.94 31.88 -13.01
CA GLN A 21 -9.80 32.40 -13.77
C GLN A 21 -8.67 32.90 -12.85
N ALA A 22 -8.99 33.58 -11.75
CA ALA A 22 -8.01 33.99 -10.75
C ALA A 22 -7.35 32.79 -10.04
N GLY A 23 -8.12 31.73 -9.76
CA GLY A 23 -7.60 30.48 -9.19
C GLY A 23 -6.66 29.76 -10.14
N VAL A 24 -7.00 29.66 -11.43
CA VAL A 24 -6.12 29.09 -12.46
C VAL A 24 -4.84 29.93 -12.63
N PHE A 25 -4.95 31.27 -12.63
CA PHE A 25 -3.78 32.15 -12.71
C PHE A 25 -2.89 32.07 -11.46
N ALA A 26 -3.46 31.96 -10.26
CA ALA A 26 -2.68 31.78 -9.04
C ALA A 26 -1.97 30.41 -9.03
N TYR A 27 -2.65 29.35 -9.49
CA TYR A 27 -2.07 28.02 -9.60
C TYR A 27 -0.92 27.97 -10.61
N THR A 28 -1.09 28.57 -11.80
CA THR A 28 0.00 28.63 -12.79
C THR A 28 1.15 29.53 -12.34
N LYS A 29 0.89 30.61 -11.58
CA LYS A 29 1.96 31.43 -11.01
C LYS A 29 2.73 30.70 -9.90
N VAL A 30 2.06 29.94 -9.03
CA VAL A 30 2.73 29.12 -8.02
C VAL A 30 3.56 28.01 -8.69
N ALA A 31 3.04 27.38 -9.75
CA ALA A 31 3.78 26.41 -10.55
C ALA A 31 4.95 27.04 -11.33
N ALA A 32 4.84 28.29 -11.76
CA ALA A 32 5.89 28.99 -12.50
C ALA A 32 6.96 29.65 -11.61
N VAL A 33 6.62 30.03 -10.37
CA VAL A 33 7.58 30.59 -9.39
C VAL A 33 8.51 29.51 -8.82
N GLN A 34 8.19 28.23 -8.96
CA GLN A 34 9.12 27.13 -8.65
C GLN A 34 10.25 26.94 -9.68
N ASN A 35 10.17 27.57 -10.85
CA ASN A 35 11.15 27.39 -11.94
C ASN A 35 12.07 28.60 -12.18
N ASN A 36 12.03 29.65 -11.35
CA ASN A 36 12.94 30.79 -11.48
C ASN A 36 13.21 31.43 -10.11
N HIS A 37 14.17 30.90 -9.37
CA HIS A 37 15.03 31.73 -8.54
C HIS A 37 16.42 31.13 -8.39
N ASP A 38 17.37 31.88 -8.95
CA ASP A 38 18.82 31.85 -8.86
C ASP A 38 19.46 31.00 -7.75
N GLU A 39 20.29 30.06 -8.21
CA GLU A 39 21.68 29.86 -7.81
C GLU A 39 22.18 30.80 -6.70
N SER A 40 22.00 30.36 -5.46
CA SER A 40 22.94 30.63 -4.38
C SER A 40 23.56 29.31 -3.95
N ALA A 41 24.81 29.13 -4.36
CA ALA A 41 25.73 28.04 -4.08
C ALA A 41 25.41 27.22 -2.80
N LEU A 42 24.75 26.08 -2.99
CA LEU A 42 24.98 24.91 -2.17
C LEU A 42 25.13 23.71 -3.11
N ASP A 43 26.39 23.31 -3.24
CA ASP A 43 26.87 22.09 -3.88
C ASP A 43 26.19 20.87 -3.22
N SER A 44 25.03 20.46 -3.73
CA SER A 44 24.46 19.14 -3.43
C SER A 44 24.14 18.43 -4.73
N LYS A 45 25.12 17.63 -5.12
CA LYS A 45 25.14 16.57 -6.13
C LYS A 45 23.97 15.58 -5.99
N TYR A 46 22.76 16.01 -6.29
CA TYR A 46 21.66 15.12 -6.65
C TYR A 46 21.46 15.25 -8.14
N GLU A 47 22.02 14.27 -8.86
CA GLU A 47 21.66 13.97 -10.23
C GLU A 47 20.13 14.00 -10.32
N GLU A 48 19.59 14.85 -11.20
CA GLU A 48 18.17 14.85 -11.54
C GLU A 48 17.84 13.44 -12.05
N ILE A 49 17.32 12.59 -11.15
CA ILE A 49 17.00 11.20 -11.46
C ILE A 49 15.96 11.26 -12.57
N ASP A 50 16.37 10.89 -13.79
CA ASP A 50 15.47 10.71 -14.92
C ASP A 50 14.56 9.51 -14.62
N LEU A 51 13.47 9.79 -13.87
CA LEU A 51 12.49 8.81 -13.42
C LEU A 51 11.89 8.01 -14.59
N LYS A 52 11.89 8.57 -15.81
CA LYS A 52 11.43 7.87 -17.01
C LYS A 52 12.41 6.80 -17.48
N LYS A 53 13.71 6.96 -17.21
CA LYS A 53 14.76 6.01 -17.59
C LYS A 53 14.89 4.84 -16.61
N LEU A 54 14.47 5.01 -15.36
CA LEU A 54 14.41 3.92 -14.35
C LEU A 54 13.16 3.03 -14.45
N GLN A 55 12.07 3.50 -15.08
CA GLN A 55 10.82 2.75 -15.21
C GLN A 55 10.85 1.60 -16.25
N SER A 56 11.93 1.45 -17.03
CA SER A 56 11.95 0.56 -18.18
C SER A 56 12.35 -0.90 -17.87
N LYS A 57 11.57 -1.62 -17.04
CA LYS A 57 11.42 -3.09 -17.13
C LYS A 57 10.33 -3.70 -16.21
N ILE A 58 9.13 -3.14 -16.16
CA ILE A 58 8.03 -3.81 -15.46
C ILE A 58 7.53 -4.95 -16.37
N THR A 59 7.94 -6.18 -16.06
CA THR A 59 7.36 -7.38 -16.68
C THR A 59 5.98 -7.58 -16.07
N LYS A 60 4.92 -7.45 -16.89
CA LYS A 60 3.55 -7.69 -16.46
C LYS A 60 3.40 -9.11 -15.89
N VAL A 61 2.76 -9.22 -14.72
CA VAL A 61 2.56 -10.51 -14.04
C VAL A 61 1.36 -11.21 -14.65
N THR A 62 1.53 -12.47 -15.07
CA THR A 62 0.42 -13.29 -15.56
C THR A 62 -0.43 -13.82 -14.40
N PHE A 63 -1.68 -14.18 -14.65
CA PHE A 63 -2.55 -14.76 -13.63
C PHE A 63 -1.95 -16.04 -13.00
N GLU A 64 -1.32 -16.90 -13.80
CA GLU A 64 -0.63 -18.09 -13.31
C GLU A 64 0.57 -17.76 -12.40
N GLN A 65 1.34 -16.72 -12.76
CA GLN A 65 2.45 -16.24 -11.93
C GLN A 65 1.92 -15.70 -10.60
N PHE A 66 0.82 -14.95 -10.62
CA PHE A 66 0.15 -14.46 -9.43
C PHE A 66 -0.28 -15.60 -8.49
N LEU A 67 -0.99 -16.62 -9.01
CA LEU A 67 -1.43 -17.75 -8.18
C LEU A 67 -0.24 -18.46 -7.51
N LYS A 68 0.88 -18.59 -8.23
CA LYS A 68 2.10 -19.22 -7.74
C LYS A 68 2.84 -18.36 -6.72
N GLU A 69 2.99 -17.06 -6.98
CA GLU A 69 3.68 -16.09 -6.12
C GLU A 69 3.04 -16.06 -4.73
N PHE A 70 1.71 -15.92 -4.68
CA PHE A 70 0.96 -15.84 -3.43
C PHE A 70 0.61 -17.19 -2.82
N LYS A 71 0.95 -18.30 -3.51
CA LYS A 71 0.56 -19.67 -3.13
C LYS A 71 -0.93 -19.71 -2.78
N VAL A 72 -1.75 -19.17 -3.68
CA VAL A 72 -3.18 -19.00 -3.44
C VAL A 72 -3.81 -20.34 -3.14
N GLN A 73 -4.52 -20.44 -2.02
CA GLN A 73 -5.11 -21.70 -1.56
C GLN A 73 -6.25 -22.13 -2.49
N GLU A 74 -6.48 -23.44 -2.64
CA GLU A 74 -7.46 -23.99 -3.58
C GLU A 74 -8.87 -23.39 -3.39
N VAL A 75 -9.31 -23.23 -2.14
CA VAL A 75 -10.59 -22.59 -1.80
C VAL A 75 -10.69 -21.15 -2.35
N TYR A 76 -9.58 -20.42 -2.38
CA TYR A 76 -9.52 -19.06 -2.93
C TYR A 76 -9.35 -19.07 -4.45
N GLN A 77 -8.69 -20.05 -5.04
CA GLN A 77 -8.63 -20.21 -6.50
C GLN A 77 -10.04 -20.40 -7.08
N GLN A 78 -10.85 -21.28 -6.50
CA GLN A 78 -12.25 -21.50 -6.89
C GLN A 78 -13.07 -20.21 -6.75
N LYS A 79 -12.81 -19.41 -5.71
CA LYS A 79 -13.45 -18.12 -5.51
C LYS A 79 -13.05 -17.10 -6.59
N ILE A 80 -11.77 -17.05 -6.97
CA ILE A 80 -11.28 -16.22 -8.07
C ILE A 80 -11.97 -16.62 -9.38
N GLU A 81 -12.00 -17.92 -9.71
CA GLU A 81 -12.65 -18.43 -10.93
C GLU A 81 -14.13 -18.04 -10.98
N LYS A 82 -14.82 -18.13 -9.84
CA LYS A 82 -16.20 -17.66 -9.72
C LYS A 82 -16.32 -16.16 -10.02
N LEU A 83 -15.50 -15.30 -9.41
CA LEU A 83 -15.52 -13.86 -9.66
C LEU A 83 -15.25 -13.53 -11.13
N ILE A 84 -14.32 -14.25 -11.78
CA ILE A 84 -14.07 -14.12 -13.22
C ILE A 84 -15.33 -14.48 -14.02
N SER A 85 -16.01 -15.58 -13.67
CA SER A 85 -17.25 -15.99 -14.35
C SER A 85 -18.41 -15.00 -14.14
N GLU A 86 -18.39 -14.25 -13.04
CA GLU A 86 -19.36 -13.19 -12.72
C GLU A 86 -19.04 -11.86 -13.45
N GLY A 87 -17.94 -11.80 -14.20
CA GLY A 87 -17.57 -10.66 -15.03
C GLY A 87 -16.64 -9.66 -14.36
N TYR A 88 -16.07 -9.98 -13.19
CA TYR A 88 -15.05 -9.13 -12.58
C TYR A 88 -13.77 -9.12 -13.42
N ASN A 89 -13.13 -7.95 -13.50
CA ASN A 89 -11.86 -7.79 -14.20
C ASN A 89 -10.73 -8.51 -13.44
N VAL A 90 -9.92 -9.31 -14.14
CA VAL A 90 -8.83 -10.10 -13.56
C VAL A 90 -7.77 -9.22 -12.88
N ALA A 91 -7.42 -8.08 -13.47
CA ALA A 91 -6.45 -7.16 -12.88
C ALA A 91 -6.99 -6.61 -11.55
N ASP A 92 -8.26 -6.23 -11.49
CA ASP A 92 -8.90 -5.75 -10.26
C ASP A 92 -8.93 -6.81 -9.16
N ILE A 93 -9.22 -8.08 -9.51
CA ILE A 93 -9.14 -9.24 -8.61
C ILE A 93 -7.73 -9.36 -8.01
N CYS A 94 -6.71 -9.34 -8.86
CA CYS A 94 -5.30 -9.46 -8.44
C CYS A 94 -4.85 -8.27 -7.57
N ILE A 95 -5.21 -7.03 -7.94
CA ILE A 95 -4.85 -5.82 -7.19
C ILE A 95 -5.45 -5.88 -5.78
N ALA A 96 -6.74 -6.19 -5.67
CA ALA A 96 -7.40 -6.29 -4.37
C ALA A 96 -6.82 -7.42 -3.51
N TYR A 97 -6.50 -8.56 -4.13
CA TYR A 97 -5.90 -9.69 -3.42
C TYR A 97 -4.49 -9.38 -2.94
N ASP A 98 -3.59 -8.86 -3.79
CA ASP A 98 -2.20 -8.49 -3.42
C ASP A 98 -2.22 -7.46 -2.27
N PHE A 99 -3.07 -6.43 -2.40
CA PHE A 99 -3.23 -5.43 -1.35
C PHE A 99 -3.64 -6.06 0.00
N LEU A 100 -4.66 -6.91 0.02
CA LEU A 100 -5.14 -7.54 1.26
C LEU A 100 -4.20 -8.64 1.76
N TYR A 101 -3.49 -9.34 0.88
CA TYR A 101 -2.51 -10.36 1.25
C TYR A 101 -1.45 -9.79 2.20
N HIS A 102 -0.91 -8.61 1.86
CA HIS A 102 0.07 -7.93 2.69
C HIS A 102 -0.52 -7.22 3.90
N ASN A 103 -1.82 -6.90 3.87
CA ASN A 103 -2.51 -6.27 4.99
C ASN A 103 -3.17 -7.28 5.95
N TYR A 104 -3.08 -8.59 5.67
CA TYR A 104 -3.78 -9.65 6.40
C TYR A 104 -5.31 -9.48 6.34
N GLY A 105 -5.80 -9.05 5.19
CA GLY A 105 -7.21 -8.82 4.97
C GLY A 105 -8.01 -10.09 4.74
N SER A 106 -9.31 -9.99 5.00
CA SER A 106 -10.26 -11.09 4.91
C SER A 106 -10.86 -11.27 3.51
N VAL A 107 -11.47 -12.43 3.26
CA VAL A 107 -12.26 -12.68 2.04
C VAL A 107 -13.43 -11.70 1.91
N SER A 108 -14.09 -11.34 3.02
CA SER A 108 -15.18 -10.35 2.98
C SER A 108 -14.66 -8.95 2.59
N GLU A 109 -13.52 -8.53 3.13
CA GLU A 109 -12.90 -7.26 2.72
C GLU A 109 -12.55 -7.27 1.24
N TRP A 110 -12.09 -8.41 0.72
CA TRP A 110 -11.77 -8.55 -0.71
C TRP A 110 -12.97 -8.33 -1.61
N GLU A 111 -14.12 -8.90 -1.25
CA GLU A 111 -15.39 -8.64 -1.93
C GLU A 111 -15.81 -7.16 -1.83
N GLU A 112 -15.61 -6.51 -0.67
CA GLU A 112 -15.90 -5.09 -0.48
C GLU A 112 -15.04 -4.18 -1.36
N LEU A 113 -13.73 -4.48 -1.48
CA LEU A 113 -12.83 -3.73 -2.35
C LEU A 113 -13.25 -3.85 -3.81
N LEU A 114 -13.58 -5.07 -4.26
CA LEU A 114 -14.04 -5.33 -5.63
C LEU A 114 -15.38 -4.67 -5.94
N ALA A 115 -16.33 -4.68 -5.00
CA ALA A 115 -17.59 -3.97 -5.14
C ALA A 115 -17.38 -2.45 -5.24
N SER A 116 -16.49 -1.90 -4.42
CA SER A 116 -16.12 -0.48 -4.48
C SER A 116 -15.50 -0.13 -5.84
N LYS A 117 -14.61 -0.99 -6.36
CA LYS A 117 -14.00 -0.83 -7.67
C LYS A 117 -15.03 -0.90 -8.81
N ALA A 118 -15.95 -1.87 -8.76
CA ALA A 118 -17.04 -2.02 -9.73
C ALA A 118 -18.00 -0.82 -9.73
N SER A 119 -18.14 -0.13 -8.60
CA SER A 119 -18.91 1.13 -8.50
C SER A 119 -18.20 2.36 -9.09
N GLY A 120 -16.97 2.20 -9.60
CA GLY A 120 -16.20 3.23 -10.27
C GLY A 120 -15.19 3.96 -9.38
N GLU A 121 -14.96 3.50 -8.16
CA GLU A 121 -13.95 4.10 -7.28
C GLU A 121 -12.51 3.75 -7.75
N SER A 122 -11.57 4.68 -7.55
CA SER A 122 -10.16 4.49 -7.88
C SER A 122 -9.44 3.75 -6.74
N TRP A 123 -8.41 2.96 -7.09
CA TRP A 123 -7.69 2.10 -6.15
C TRP A 123 -7.06 2.88 -4.98
N ASP A 124 -6.50 4.06 -5.23
CA ASP A 124 -5.94 4.94 -4.19
C ASP A 124 -7.00 5.31 -3.14
N LYS A 125 -8.22 5.66 -3.56
CA LYS A 125 -9.32 6.01 -2.65
C LYS A 125 -9.84 4.79 -1.89
N ILE A 126 -9.92 3.65 -2.56
CA ILE A 126 -10.30 2.37 -1.96
C ILE A 126 -9.30 2.00 -0.85
N PHE A 127 -8.00 2.08 -1.12
CA PHE A 127 -6.95 1.79 -0.12
C PHE A 127 -6.96 2.79 1.04
N ILE A 128 -7.16 4.10 0.77
CA ILE A 128 -7.30 5.11 1.82
C ILE A 128 -8.49 4.78 2.73
N LYS A 129 -9.63 4.39 2.16
CA LYS A 129 -10.81 3.97 2.94
C LYS A 129 -10.53 2.72 3.77
N TYR A 130 -9.83 1.75 3.19
CA TYR A 130 -9.42 0.55 3.91
C TYR A 130 -8.53 0.89 5.11
N ASN A 131 -7.43 1.61 4.89
CA ASN A 131 -6.48 1.97 5.95
C ASN A 131 -7.11 2.85 7.04
N LYS A 132 -8.10 3.69 6.70
CA LYS A 132 -8.84 4.47 7.72
C LYS A 132 -9.72 3.61 8.63
N LYS A 133 -10.21 2.46 8.13
CA LYS A 133 -11.05 1.53 8.91
C LYS A 133 -10.22 0.55 9.74
N HIS A 134 -8.97 0.32 9.37
CA HIS A 134 -8.11 -0.69 9.99
C HIS A 134 -6.99 -0.03 10.78
N PRO A 135 -6.91 -0.25 12.11
CA PRO A 135 -5.83 0.32 12.91
C PRO A 135 -4.46 -0.20 12.44
N GLU A 136 -3.44 0.65 12.58
CA GLU A 136 -2.06 0.26 12.31
C GLU A 136 -1.65 -0.86 13.29
N PHE A 137 -0.86 -1.82 12.78
CA PHE A 137 -0.32 -2.87 13.62
C PHE A 137 0.72 -2.31 14.57
N GLU A 138 0.54 -2.56 15.85
CA GLU A 138 1.60 -2.36 16.84
C GLU A 138 2.01 -3.74 17.37
N PRO A 139 3.23 -4.23 17.05
CA PRO A 139 3.71 -5.49 17.58
C PRO A 139 3.68 -5.51 19.10
N ARG A 140 3.37 -6.67 19.69
CA ARG A 140 3.44 -6.86 21.13
C ARG A 140 4.85 -6.62 21.65
N ASN A 141 4.90 -5.93 22.78
CA ASN A 141 6.11 -5.85 23.57
C ASN A 141 6.24 -7.10 24.45
N PHE A 142 6.83 -8.15 23.90
CA PHE A 142 7.13 -9.38 24.65
C PHE A 142 8.18 -9.11 25.71
N ASP A 143 7.94 -9.56 26.95
CA ASP A 143 9.00 -9.58 27.95
C ASP A 143 10.05 -10.66 27.61
N SER A 144 11.25 -10.51 28.17
CA SER A 144 12.37 -11.37 27.82
C SER A 144 12.16 -12.84 28.23
N GLU A 145 11.46 -13.10 29.34
CA GLU A 145 11.20 -14.45 29.82
C GLU A 145 10.15 -15.15 28.94
N GLU A 146 9.11 -14.43 28.54
CA GLU A 146 8.10 -14.91 27.60
C GLU A 146 8.71 -15.21 26.24
N LEU A 147 9.55 -14.32 25.70
CA LEU A 147 10.20 -14.53 24.42
C LEU A 147 11.14 -15.73 24.45
N GLU A 148 11.93 -15.88 25.52
CA GLU A 148 12.80 -17.06 25.71
C GLU A 148 11.97 -18.35 25.78
N ARG A 149 10.85 -18.34 26.51
CA ARG A 149 9.93 -19.48 26.56
C ARG A 149 9.37 -19.83 25.18
N LEU A 150 8.93 -18.84 24.39
CA LEU A 150 8.39 -19.05 23.05
C LEU A 150 9.44 -19.63 22.10
N MET A 151 10.67 -19.13 22.17
CA MET A 151 11.79 -19.59 21.35
C MET A 151 12.27 -21.01 21.72
N ASN A 152 11.95 -21.48 22.93
CA ASN A 152 12.24 -22.84 23.38
C ASN A 152 11.16 -23.86 22.99
N ILE A 153 10.02 -23.43 22.42
CA ILE A 153 9.02 -24.36 21.90
C ILE A 153 9.57 -24.99 20.61
N GLN A 154 9.52 -26.32 20.55
CA GLN A 154 10.04 -27.06 19.41
C GLN A 154 9.35 -26.62 18.11
N ASN A 155 10.15 -26.30 17.08
CA ASN A 155 9.71 -25.86 15.75
C ASN A 155 9.00 -24.50 15.69
N VAL A 156 9.01 -23.70 16.76
CA VAL A 156 8.57 -22.30 16.71
C VAL A 156 9.75 -21.41 16.33
N THR A 157 9.56 -20.57 15.32
CA THR A 157 10.54 -19.60 14.82
C THR A 157 10.13 -18.16 15.18
N PRO A 158 11.04 -17.18 15.07
CA PRO A 158 10.68 -15.77 15.21
C PRO A 158 9.57 -15.33 14.25
N ASP A 159 9.55 -15.88 13.03
CA ASP A 159 8.50 -15.57 12.05
C ASP A 159 7.16 -16.13 12.52
N ASP A 160 7.11 -17.31 13.15
CA ASP A 160 5.87 -17.86 13.72
C ASP A 160 5.31 -16.98 14.85
N ILE A 161 6.18 -16.41 15.69
CA ILE A 161 5.80 -15.46 16.74
C ILE A 161 5.21 -14.20 16.09
N MET A 162 5.88 -13.62 15.10
CA MET A 162 5.36 -12.44 14.40
C MET A 162 4.05 -12.73 13.67
N ILE A 163 3.90 -13.91 13.06
CA ILE A 163 2.69 -14.28 12.31
C ILE A 163 1.54 -14.43 13.28
N SER A 164 1.78 -15.10 14.41
CA SER A 164 0.77 -15.28 15.47
C SER A 164 0.34 -13.94 16.05
N ASP A 165 1.27 -13.01 16.28
CA ASP A 165 0.95 -11.69 16.80
C ASP A 165 0.10 -10.89 15.81
N ARG A 166 0.55 -10.82 14.55
CA ARG A 166 -0.18 -10.12 13.50
C ARG A 166 -1.56 -10.72 13.25
N LEU A 167 -1.66 -12.05 13.20
CA LEU A 167 -2.93 -12.75 13.02
C LEU A 167 -3.86 -12.52 14.21
N SER A 168 -3.35 -12.60 15.44
CA SER A 168 -4.13 -12.32 16.65
C SER A 168 -4.68 -10.89 16.66
N PHE A 169 -3.90 -9.92 16.17
CA PHE A 169 -4.36 -8.54 16.04
C PHE A 169 -5.53 -8.40 15.05
N VAL A 170 -5.48 -9.07 13.89
CA VAL A 170 -6.52 -8.93 12.86
C VAL A 170 -7.75 -9.81 13.11
N SER A 171 -7.58 -11.02 13.65
CA SER A 171 -8.69 -11.96 13.88
C SER A 171 -9.28 -11.87 15.28
N GLY A 172 -8.57 -11.24 16.22
CA GLY A 172 -8.93 -11.22 17.65
C GLY A 172 -8.70 -12.56 18.37
N LYS A 173 -8.20 -13.59 17.68
CA LYS A 173 -7.92 -14.90 18.27
C LYS A 173 -6.75 -14.80 19.25
N PRO A 174 -6.75 -15.51 20.39
CA PRO A 174 -5.64 -15.45 21.33
C PRO A 174 -4.31 -15.93 20.70
N PHE A 175 -3.24 -15.18 20.94
CA PHE A 175 -1.90 -15.47 20.42
C PHE A 175 -1.41 -16.89 20.75
N ASN A 176 -1.58 -17.32 22.00
CA ASN A 176 -1.15 -18.66 22.43
C ASN A 176 -1.93 -19.78 21.72
N ASP A 177 -3.19 -19.54 21.38
CA ASP A 177 -4.00 -20.50 20.63
C ASP A 177 -3.47 -20.66 19.21
N LEU A 178 -3.04 -19.56 18.58
CA LEU A 178 -2.42 -19.57 17.25
C LEU A 178 -1.08 -20.30 17.23
N ILE A 179 -0.22 -20.06 18.23
CA ILE A 179 1.07 -20.79 18.35
C ILE A 179 0.82 -22.29 18.52
N ASN A 180 -0.12 -22.68 19.39
CA ASN A 180 -0.46 -24.07 19.61
C ASN A 180 -1.05 -24.73 18.36
N GLU A 181 -1.91 -24.01 17.64
CA GLU A 181 -2.47 -24.47 16.38
C GLU A 181 -1.38 -24.67 15.33
N LYS A 182 -0.45 -23.72 15.17
CA LYS A 182 0.71 -23.85 14.27
C LYS A 182 1.59 -25.04 14.61
N ASN A 183 1.79 -25.32 15.90
CA ASN A 183 2.55 -26.51 16.34
C ASN A 183 1.80 -27.81 16.04
N THR A 184 0.47 -27.78 16.01
CA THR A 184 -0.37 -28.95 15.74
C THR A 184 -0.49 -29.22 14.23
N THR A 185 -0.74 -28.18 13.42
CA THR A 185 -0.95 -28.32 11.98
C THR A 185 0.37 -28.34 11.20
N GLY A 186 1.41 -27.71 11.72
CA GLY A 186 2.67 -27.49 11.03
C GLY A 186 2.63 -26.42 9.93
N ASP A 187 1.43 -25.93 9.56
CA ASP A 187 1.20 -25.10 8.38
C ASP A 187 0.33 -23.88 8.69
N TRP A 188 0.81 -22.70 8.31
CA TRP A 188 0.09 -21.43 8.44
C TRP A 188 -1.04 -21.28 7.43
N GLY A 189 -0.90 -21.85 6.22
CA GLY A 189 -1.92 -21.74 5.18
C GLY A 189 -3.29 -22.20 5.67
N SER A 190 -3.34 -23.39 6.27
CA SER A 190 -4.56 -23.97 6.84
C SER A 190 -5.19 -23.15 7.97
N ILE A 191 -4.37 -22.42 8.75
CA ILE A 191 -4.85 -21.54 9.82
C ILE A 191 -5.48 -20.30 9.19
N PHE A 192 -4.78 -19.64 8.26
CA PHE A 192 -5.30 -18.45 7.60
C PHE A 192 -6.61 -18.69 6.86
N SER A 193 -6.75 -19.80 6.13
CA SER A 193 -8.01 -20.07 5.42
C SER A 193 -9.17 -20.40 6.35
N ARG A 194 -8.92 -21.02 7.50
CA ARG A 194 -9.95 -21.21 8.52
C ARG A 194 -10.42 -19.88 9.12
N GLU A 195 -9.50 -18.95 9.30
CA GLU A 195 -9.76 -17.59 9.77
C GLU A 195 -10.24 -16.64 8.64
N ASN A 196 -10.45 -17.16 7.41
CA ASN A 196 -10.83 -16.39 6.22
C ASN A 196 -9.89 -15.23 5.86
N ILE A 197 -8.60 -15.37 6.15
CA ILE A 197 -7.55 -14.40 5.81
C ILE A 197 -6.86 -14.84 4.52
N LEU A 198 -6.58 -13.89 3.61
CA LEU A 198 -6.00 -14.17 2.29
C LEU A 198 -4.51 -14.52 2.31
N ASN A 199 -3.81 -14.18 3.39
CA ASN A 199 -2.39 -14.50 3.57
C ASN A 199 -2.17 -16.04 3.60
N SER A 200 -0.99 -16.49 3.20
CA SER A 200 -0.63 -17.91 3.11
C SER A 200 0.60 -18.31 3.94
N GLY A 201 1.10 -17.42 4.80
CA GLY A 201 2.19 -17.70 5.74
C GLY A 201 3.59 -17.83 5.13
N SER A 202 3.81 -17.23 3.96
CA SER A 202 5.16 -17.08 3.39
C SER A 202 5.97 -16.14 4.29
N PRO A 203 7.30 -16.38 4.48
CA PRO A 203 8.05 -15.71 5.54
C PRO A 203 7.89 -14.20 5.46
N PHE A 204 7.89 -13.55 6.62
CA PHE A 204 7.71 -12.10 6.68
C PHE A 204 8.75 -11.43 5.77
N PRO A 205 8.32 -10.54 4.86
CA PRO A 205 9.27 -9.80 4.04
C PRO A 205 10.18 -9.00 4.96
N ARG A 206 11.49 -9.27 4.87
CA ARG A 206 12.50 -8.53 5.63
C ARG A 206 13.11 -7.49 4.72
N VAL A 207 13.04 -6.25 5.15
CA VAL A 207 13.81 -5.15 4.56
C VAL A 207 15.10 -5.03 5.36
N ARG A 208 16.25 -5.05 4.67
CA ARG A 208 17.51 -4.66 5.28
C ARG A 208 17.71 -3.19 5.02
N ILE A 209 17.87 -2.41 6.09
CA ILE A 209 18.14 -0.98 6.01
C ILE A 209 19.30 -0.72 6.96
N THR A 210 20.38 -0.13 6.45
CA THR A 210 21.51 0.27 7.30
C THR A 210 21.34 1.68 7.84
N SER A 211 22.03 1.98 8.93
CA SER A 211 22.06 3.34 9.48
C SER A 211 22.58 4.34 8.45
N GLU A 212 23.58 3.96 7.64
CA GLU A 212 24.13 4.82 6.59
C GLU A 212 23.10 5.16 5.52
N GLU A 213 22.26 4.19 5.12
CA GLU A 213 21.17 4.41 4.17
C GLU A 213 20.11 5.36 4.73
N ILE A 214 19.72 5.18 6.00
CA ILE A 214 18.81 6.12 6.68
C ILE A 214 19.41 7.53 6.69
N HIS A 215 20.66 7.67 7.12
CA HIS A 215 21.33 8.97 7.21
C HIS A 215 21.46 9.64 5.83
N LYS A 216 21.75 8.88 4.77
CA LYS A 216 21.82 9.38 3.39
C LYS A 216 20.52 10.08 2.98
N TYR A 217 19.36 9.46 3.25
CA TYR A 217 18.06 10.03 2.86
C TYR A 217 17.53 11.08 3.84
N MET A 218 17.99 11.08 5.09
CA MET A 218 17.71 12.16 6.05
C MET A 218 18.45 13.45 5.69
N GLN A 219 19.73 13.37 5.32
CA GLN A 219 20.54 14.56 5.01
C GLN A 219 20.07 15.28 3.74
N GLY A 220 19.52 14.54 2.78
CA GLY A 220 19.03 15.09 1.51
C GLY A 220 17.56 15.53 1.51
N GLY A 221 16.82 15.47 2.63
CA GLY A 221 15.37 15.56 2.57
C GLY A 221 14.63 16.07 3.81
N LYS A 222 13.33 16.30 3.64
CA LYS A 222 12.38 16.72 4.71
C LYS A 222 11.81 15.54 5.52
N LEU A 223 12.26 14.31 5.25
CA LEU A 223 11.67 13.10 5.82
C LEU A 223 12.37 12.69 7.11
N LYS A 224 11.58 12.25 8.09
CA LYS A 224 12.08 11.65 9.33
C LYS A 224 12.48 10.20 9.09
N GLU A 225 13.31 9.66 9.98
CA GLU A 225 13.76 8.26 9.98
C GLU A 225 12.60 7.28 9.76
N GLN A 226 11.51 7.39 10.54
CA GLN A 226 10.34 6.52 10.38
C GLN A 226 9.71 6.57 8.97
N GLN A 227 9.68 7.75 8.34
CA GLN A 227 9.14 7.90 6.99
C GLN A 227 10.07 7.25 5.96
N ILE A 228 11.38 7.30 6.17
CA ILE A 228 12.37 6.64 5.32
C ILE A 228 12.26 5.12 5.48
N THR A 229 12.18 4.61 6.70
CA THR A 229 11.96 3.18 6.96
C THR A 229 10.68 2.67 6.28
N ARG A 230 9.57 3.41 6.41
CA ARG A 230 8.32 3.08 5.70
C ARG A 230 8.48 3.11 4.19
N ALA A 231 9.21 4.09 3.64
CA ALA A 231 9.48 4.17 2.21
C ALA A 231 10.26 2.95 1.70
N PHE A 232 11.24 2.45 2.47
CA PHE A 232 11.98 1.23 2.12
C PHE A 232 11.09 -0.03 2.16
N VAL A 233 10.19 -0.14 3.15
CA VAL A 233 9.19 -1.21 3.21
C VAL A 233 8.26 -1.14 2.01
N LEU A 234 7.75 0.04 1.70
CA LEU A 234 6.89 0.28 0.54
C LEU A 234 7.62 -0.06 -0.76
N ALA A 235 8.88 0.35 -0.92
CA ALA A 235 9.71 0.04 -2.08
C ALA A 235 9.87 -1.47 -2.31
N GLN A 236 10.16 -2.24 -1.24
CA GLN A 236 10.18 -3.70 -1.33
C GLN A 236 8.81 -4.26 -1.76
N ARG A 237 7.71 -3.73 -1.20
CA ARG A 237 6.35 -4.15 -1.51
C ARG A 237 5.95 -3.87 -2.96
N VAL A 238 6.32 -2.71 -3.49
CA VAL A 238 6.00 -2.31 -4.88
C VAL A 238 7.03 -2.79 -5.91
N GLY A 239 8.12 -3.43 -5.48
CA GLY A 239 9.20 -3.88 -6.35
C GLY A 239 9.99 -2.74 -7.00
N GLU A 240 10.03 -1.56 -6.36
CA GLU A 240 10.76 -0.39 -6.83
C GLU A 240 12.03 -0.15 -6.00
N ALA A 241 12.97 0.62 -6.53
CA ALA A 241 14.14 1.06 -5.77
C ALA A 241 13.71 2.08 -4.68
N PRO A 242 14.28 2.03 -3.46
CA PRO A 242 13.95 2.96 -2.38
C PRO A 242 14.05 4.44 -2.78
N GLU A 243 15.02 4.79 -3.62
CA GLU A 243 15.23 6.14 -4.16
C GLU A 243 13.98 6.68 -4.87
N ILE A 244 13.31 5.83 -5.66
CA ILE A 244 12.13 6.20 -6.44
C ILE A 244 10.96 6.50 -5.49
N VAL A 245 10.72 5.60 -4.54
CA VAL A 245 9.61 5.71 -3.59
C VAL A 245 9.82 6.90 -2.65
N ILE A 246 11.04 7.10 -2.14
CA ILE A 246 11.41 8.26 -1.33
C ILE A 246 11.18 9.55 -2.11
N GLY A 247 11.59 9.59 -3.39
CA GLY A 247 11.32 10.70 -4.28
C GLY A 247 9.82 11.00 -4.41
N LYS A 248 8.98 10.00 -4.66
CA LYS A 248 7.51 10.17 -4.73
C LYS A 248 6.94 10.76 -3.42
N ILE A 249 7.36 10.24 -2.27
CA ILE A 249 6.93 10.74 -0.95
C ILE A 249 7.37 12.19 -0.72
N GLN A 250 8.60 12.56 -1.09
CA GLN A 250 9.09 13.93 -0.98
C GLN A 250 8.27 14.92 -1.83
N HIS A 251 7.70 14.46 -2.94
CA HIS A 251 6.80 15.24 -3.79
C HIS A 251 5.33 15.21 -3.31
N GLY A 252 5.03 14.59 -2.17
CA GLY A 252 3.72 14.60 -1.53
C GLY A 252 2.77 13.49 -1.99
N PHE A 253 3.27 12.46 -2.67
CA PHE A 253 2.46 11.28 -3.00
C PHE A 253 2.16 10.48 -1.72
N SER A 254 0.92 10.02 -1.58
CA SER A 254 0.55 9.12 -0.48
C SER A 254 1.01 7.69 -0.75
N GLU A 255 1.20 6.90 0.31
CA GLU A 255 1.55 5.48 0.18
C GLU A 255 0.50 4.72 -0.63
N GLU A 256 -0.78 5.03 -0.46
CA GLU A 256 -1.88 4.42 -1.20
C GLU A 256 -1.85 4.73 -2.69
N LEU A 257 -1.44 5.95 -3.07
CA LEU A 257 -1.30 6.31 -4.48
C LEU A 257 -0.13 5.56 -5.12
N ILE A 258 1.00 5.46 -4.41
CA ILE A 258 2.17 4.71 -4.88
C ILE A 258 1.82 3.22 -5.04
N LEU A 259 1.10 2.63 -4.08
CA LEU A 259 0.60 1.25 -4.18
C LEU A 259 -0.34 1.07 -5.36
N ALA A 260 -1.33 1.96 -5.52
CA ALA A 260 -2.30 1.88 -6.60
C ALA A 260 -1.61 1.95 -7.97
N GLU A 261 -0.70 2.90 -8.18
CA GLU A 261 0.06 3.03 -9.43
C GLU A 261 0.91 1.79 -9.71
N SER A 262 1.62 1.28 -8.69
CA SER A 262 2.45 0.08 -8.84
C SER A 262 1.60 -1.14 -9.20
N TYR A 263 0.51 -1.39 -8.49
CA TYR A 263 -0.34 -2.55 -8.74
C TYR A 263 -1.09 -2.46 -10.07
N ILE A 264 -1.53 -1.26 -10.48
CA ILE A 264 -2.07 -1.04 -11.82
C ILE A 264 -0.99 -1.33 -12.88
N SER A 265 0.26 -0.92 -12.66
CA SER A 265 1.34 -1.26 -13.61
C SER A 265 1.70 -2.75 -13.60
N LYS A 266 1.59 -3.43 -12.45
CA LYS A 266 1.91 -4.85 -12.26
C LYS A 266 0.87 -5.75 -12.94
N TYR A 267 -0.41 -5.40 -12.84
CA TYR A 267 -1.54 -6.24 -13.22
C TYR A 267 -2.42 -5.69 -14.36
N GLY A 268 -2.45 -4.37 -14.57
CA GLY A 268 -3.32 -3.70 -15.52
C GLY A 268 -3.07 -4.12 -16.98
N GLU A 269 -4.13 -4.03 -17.78
CA GLU A 269 -4.12 -4.19 -19.25
C GLU A 269 -3.63 -2.95 -19.98
#